data_AF-A0A497L7M1-F1
#
_entry.id   AF-A0A497L7M1-F1
#
_cell.length_a   1.000
_cell.length_b   1.000
_cell.length_c   1.000
_cell.angle_alpha   90.00
_cell.angle_beta   90.00
_cell.angle_gamma   90.00
#
_symmetry.space_group_name_H-M   'P 1'
#
loop_
_entity.id
_entity.type
_entity.pdbx_description
1 polymer ?
#
loop_
_entity_poly.entity_id
_entity_poly.type
_entity_poly.pdbx_seq_one_letter_code
_entity_poly.pdbx_strand_id
1 'polypeptide(L)' 'DKKFGSGWKYAFEAPTTRKMLQAIGRMIREESDRGIAVILDKRAARFRKYVEMRKADNLIKEIEEFWGA' A
#
# COMPACT_ATOMS: atom_id res chain seq x y z
N ASP A 1 -8.21 -11.48 -32.05
CA ASP A 1 -7.30 -11.22 -30.92
C ASP A 1 -7.44 -9.86 -30.22
N LYS A 2 -8.62 -9.55 -29.67
CA LYS A 2 -8.79 -8.39 -28.76
C LYS A 2 -9.80 -8.75 -27.67
N LYS A 3 -9.47 -9.71 -26.80
CA LYS A 3 -10.40 -10.06 -25.70
C LYS A 3 -10.11 -9.33 -24.39
N PHE A 4 -8.87 -8.90 -24.12
CA PHE A 4 -8.56 -8.13 -22.91
C PHE A 4 -7.39 -7.17 -23.13
N GLY A 5 -7.68 -5.91 -23.49
CA GLY A 5 -6.72 -4.79 -23.39
C GLY A 5 -6.29 -4.46 -21.95
N SER A 6 -6.73 -5.27 -20.98
CA SER A 6 -6.59 -5.12 -19.54
C SER A 6 -5.94 -6.33 -18.87
N GLY A 7 -5.31 -7.25 -19.63
CA GLY A 7 -4.63 -8.44 -19.09
C GLY A 7 -3.62 -8.10 -17.98
N TRP A 8 -2.88 -6.99 -18.11
CA TRP A 8 -1.98 -6.50 -17.08
C TRP A 8 -2.68 -6.17 -15.74
N LYS A 9 -3.88 -5.58 -15.79
CA LYS A 9 -4.67 -5.22 -14.59
C LYS A 9 -5.06 -6.48 -13.81
N TYR A 10 -5.53 -7.51 -14.50
CA TYR A 10 -6.00 -8.73 -13.85
C TYR A 10 -4.86 -9.66 -13.45
N ALA A 11 -3.80 -9.75 -14.26
CA ALA A 11 -2.66 -10.65 -13.99
C ALA A 11 -1.65 -10.08 -12.99
N PHE A 12 -1.54 -8.75 -12.86
CA PHE A 12 -0.53 -8.11 -12.00
C PHE A 12 -1.12 -7.17 -10.95
N GLU A 13 -2.00 -6.23 -11.32
CA GLU A 13 -2.50 -5.25 -10.34
C GLU A 13 -3.32 -5.92 -9.24
N ALA A 14 -4.25 -6.80 -9.59
CA ALA A 14 -5.11 -7.47 -8.61
C ALA A 14 -4.33 -8.39 -7.65
N PRO A 15 -3.42 -9.28 -8.10
CA PRO A 15 -2.61 -10.09 -7.20
C PRO A 15 -1.69 -9.27 -6.29
N THR A 16 -1.04 -8.23 -6.81
CA THR A 16 -0.17 -7.36 -6.01
C THR A 16 -0.96 -6.58 -4.96
N THR A 17 -2.12 -6.04 -5.34
CA THR A 17 -3.03 -5.34 -4.42
C THR A 17 -3.46 -6.25 -3.26
N ARG A 18 -3.87 -7.49 -3.57
CA ARG A 18 -4.26 -8.46 -2.53
C ARG A 18 -3.12 -8.73 -1.57
N LYS A 19 -1.89 -8.96 -2.08
CA LYS A 19 -0.73 -9.20 -1.22
C LYS A 19 -0.42 -8.01 -0.31
N MET A 20 -0.52 -6.78 -0.82
CA MET A 20 -0.32 -5.58 -0.01
C MET A 20 -1.37 -5.46 1.09
N LEU A 21 -2.66 -5.61 0.76
CA LEU A 21 -3.75 -5.55 1.74
C LEU A 21 -3.62 -6.63 2.81
N GLN A 22 -3.24 -7.84 2.43
CA GLN A 22 -3.01 -8.93 3.38
C GLN A 22 -1.84 -8.63 4.33
N ALA A 23 -0.74 -8.04 3.83
CA ALA A 23 0.38 -7.65 4.67
C ALA A 23 0.01 -6.51 5.64
N ILE A 24 -0.67 -5.47 5.13
CA ILE A 24 -1.16 -4.35 5.94
C ILE A 24 -2.14 -4.84 7.01
N GLY A 25 -3.06 -5.76 6.65
CA GLY A 25 -4.04 -6.33 7.57
C GLY A 25 -3.44 -7.17 8.70
N ARG A 26 -2.18 -7.62 8.60
CA ARG A 26 -1.50 -8.30 9.72
C ARG A 26 -1.04 -7.35 10.83
N MET A 27 -0.99 -6.04 10.54
CA MET A 27 -0.47 -4.99 11.41
C MET A 27 -1.48 -4.50 12.45
N ILE A 28 -2.76 -4.48 12.11
CA ILE A 28 -3.85 -4.00 12.98
C ILE A 28 -4.77 -5.19 13.28
N ARG A 29 -4.83 -5.62 14.54
CA ARG A 29 -5.62 -6.79 14.99
C ARG A 29 -6.65 -6.41 16.05
N GLU A 30 -6.41 -5.35 16.79
CA GLU A 30 -7.30 -4.81 17.83
C GLU A 30 -7.45 -3.29 17.69
N GLU A 31 -8.47 -2.69 18.32
CA GLU A 31 -8.81 -1.27 18.14
C GLU A 31 -7.71 -0.29 18.63
N SER A 32 -6.86 -0.74 19.56
CA SER A 32 -5.75 0.03 20.10
C SER A 32 -4.48 -0.05 19.24
N ASP A 33 -4.41 -0.95 18.26
CA ASP A 33 -3.23 -1.13 17.44
C ASP A 33 -3.00 0.09 16.54
N ARG A 34 -1.75 0.52 16.50
CA ARG A 34 -1.27 1.59 15.62
C ARG A 34 -0.06 1.06 14.86
N GLY A 35 0.06 1.41 13.58
CA GLY A 35 1.20 0.98 12.78
C GLY A 35 1.38 1.77 11.49
N ILE A 36 2.58 1.65 10.91
CA ILE A 36 2.98 2.32 9.68
C ILE A 36 3.39 1.27 8.66
N ALA A 37 2.78 1.30 7.48
CA ALA A 37 3.20 0.50 6.34
C ALA A 37 3.94 1.37 5.33
N VAL A 38 5.19 1.02 5.03
CA VAL A 38 6.03 1.76 4.07
C VAL A 38 6.26 0.90 2.83
N ILE A 39 5.96 1.44 1.65
CA ILE A 39 6.21 0.78 0.36
C ILE A 39 7.40 1.45 -0.32
N LEU A 40 8.51 0.72 -0.41
CA LEU A 40 9.74 1.19 -1.06
C LEU A 40 9.75 0.82 -2.55
N ASP A 41 8.84 1.42 -3.33
CA ASP A 41 8.81 1.22 -4.79
C ASP A 41 8.22 2.44 -5.52
N LYS A 42 8.92 2.93 -6.55
CA LYS A 42 8.46 4.05 -7.39
C LYS A 42 7.11 3.79 -8.08
N ARG A 43 6.73 2.52 -8.26
CA ARG A 43 5.48 2.09 -8.91
C ARG A 43 4.31 2.02 -7.94
N ALA A 44 4.53 2.18 -6.63
CA ALA A 44 3.49 2.09 -5.60
C ALA A 44 2.31 3.02 -5.89
N ALA A 45 2.58 4.23 -6.41
CA ALA A 45 1.56 5.22 -6.76
C ALA A 45 0.45 4.68 -7.68
N ARG A 46 0.72 3.66 -8.51
CA ARG A 46 -0.28 3.02 -9.39
C ARG A 46 -1.41 2.33 -8.62
N PHE A 47 -1.15 1.96 -7.36
CA PHE A 47 -2.07 1.24 -6.50
C PHE A 47 -2.87 2.15 -5.55
N ARG A 48 -2.67 3.48 -5.63
CA ARG A 48 -3.39 4.46 -4.80
C ARG A 48 -4.91 4.40 -4.95
N LYS A 49 -5.40 3.90 -6.10
CA LYS A 49 -6.81 3.65 -6.38
C LYS A 49 -7.40 2.44 -5.63
N TYR A 50 -6.56 1.64 -4.97
CA TYR A 50 -6.94 0.41 -4.28
C TYR A 50 -6.56 0.37 -2.80
N VAL A 51 -5.46 1.03 -2.45
CA VAL A 51 -4.95 1.13 -1.08
C VAL A 51 -4.68 2.60 -0.83
N GLU A 52 -5.25 3.12 0.24
CA GLU A 52 -4.98 4.50 0.65
C GLU A 52 -3.50 4.64 0.98
N MET A 53 -2.84 5.54 0.28
CA MET A 53 -1.41 5.79 0.44
C MET A 53 -1.09 7.21 0.00
N ARG A 54 0.00 7.73 0.56
CA ARG A 54 0.60 9.00 0.18
C ARG A 54 2.10 8.81 0.01
N LYS A 55 2.72 9.67 -0.80
CA LYS A 55 4.17 9.74 -0.87
C LYS A 55 4.67 10.38 0.43
N ALA A 56 5.70 9.79 1.03
CA ALA A 56 6.43 10.41 2.12
C ALA A 56 7.45 11.41 1.54
N ASP A 57 7.51 12.59 2.11
CA ASP A 57 8.50 13.62 1.76
C ASP A 57 9.73 13.51 2.67
N ASN A 58 9.50 13.30 3.97
CA ASN A 58 10.54 12.94 4.93
C ASN A 58 10.05 11.78 5.79
N LEU A 59 10.38 10.56 5.35
CA LEU A 59 9.91 9.33 5.99
C LEU A 59 10.26 9.26 7.48
N ILE A 60 11.44 9.73 7.88
CA ILE A 60 11.88 9.64 9.29
C ILE A 60 11.04 10.57 10.16
N LYS A 61 10.92 11.84 9.76
CA LYS A 61 10.11 12.84 10.48
C LYS A 61 8.65 12.41 10.61
N GLU A 62 8.08 11.88 9.53
CA GLU A 62 6.68 11.43 9.53
C GLU A 62 6.45 10.19 10.43
N ILE A 63 7.45 9.31 10.54
CA ILE A 63 7.40 8.18 11.47
C ILE A 63 7.47 8.69 12.92
N GLU A 64 8.37 9.62 13.22
CA GLU A 64 8.50 10.24 14.55
C GLU A 64 7.20 10.95 14.96
N GLU A 65 6.64 11.78 14.08
CA GLU A 65 5.36 12.48 14.29
C GLU A 65 4.20 11.51 14.52
N PHE A 66 4.15 10.38 13.80
CA PHE A 66 3.12 9.36 14.01
C PHE A 66 3.17 8.76 15.42
N TRP A 67 4.38 8.50 15.93
CA TRP A 67 4.55 7.96 17.28
C TRP A 67 4.51 9.03 18.38
N GLY A 68 4.49 10.31 18.02
CA GLY A 68 4.50 11.42 18.96
C GLY A 68 5.88 11.62 19.62
N ALA A 69 6.96 11.29 18.90
CA ALA A 69 8.34 11.57 19.28
C ALA A 69 8.78 12.98 18.85
#